data_AF-E4RPA3-F1
#
_entry.id   AF-E4RPA3-F1
#
_cell.length_a   1.000
_cell.length_b   1.000
_cell.length_c   1.000
_cell.angle_alpha   90.00
_cell.angle_beta   90.00
_cell.angle_gamma   90.00
#
_symmetry.space_group_name_H-M   'P 1'
#
loop_
_entity.id
_entity.type
_entity.pdbx_description
1 polymer ?
#
loop_
_entity_poly.entity_id
_entity_poly.type
_entity_poly.pdbx_seq_one_letter_code
_entity_poly.pdbx_strand_id
1 'polypeptide(L)'
;MKIIKTIDYEKYLKEYDNTSGLYPGALAELGEKYHQKSYLSREELYELAHLNSTRSSYHVKKNPEDRVEKLTGIAYQIDDTFARLALYSSLMGIGIPTASAILTSLDPENHCVIDTRVWATLWRLGYFEKEKESFKADDYLKIIDIVRKMAAESKYNSAQVGYALFAYDVVHREGNLH
;
A
#
# COMPACT_ATOMS: atom_id res chain seq x y z
N MET A 1 28.46 4.27 7.49
CA MET A 1 27.01 4.48 7.27
C MET A 1 26.80 4.80 5.80
N LYS A 2 26.04 4.01 5.03
CA LYS A 2 25.63 4.43 3.69
C LYS A 2 24.58 5.54 3.88
N ILE A 3 24.75 6.67 3.21
CA ILE A 3 23.74 7.74 3.21
C ILE A 3 22.48 7.17 2.54
N ILE A 4 21.37 7.11 3.27
CA ILE A 4 20.06 6.78 2.67
C ILE A 4 19.67 7.94 1.77
N LYS A 5 19.44 7.68 0.49
CA LYS A 5 18.91 8.67 -0.44
C LYS A 5 17.42 8.82 -0.17
N THR A 6 16.96 10.03 0.14
CA THR A 6 15.58 10.34 0.51
C THR A 6 15.06 11.54 -0.27
N ILE A 7 13.82 11.94 0.04
CA ILE A 7 13.14 13.12 -0.49
C ILE A 7 12.69 14.00 0.68
N ASP A 8 12.25 15.23 0.38
CA ASP A 8 11.63 16.11 1.39
C ASP A 8 10.22 15.62 1.74
N TYR A 9 10.11 14.74 2.73
CA TYR A 9 8.84 14.15 3.14
C TYR A 9 7.80 15.21 3.55
N GLU A 10 8.20 16.29 4.22
CA GLU A 10 7.26 17.32 4.66
C GLU A 10 6.63 18.04 3.47
N LYS A 11 7.46 18.41 2.49
CA LYS A 11 6.99 19.00 1.24
C LYS A 11 6.02 18.07 0.52
N TYR A 12 6.39 16.81 0.28
CA TYR A 12 5.57 15.92 -0.54
C TYR A 12 4.34 15.37 0.17
N LEU A 13 4.31 15.35 1.50
CA LEU A 13 3.07 15.12 2.25
C LEU A 13 2.06 16.26 2.05
N LYS A 14 2.52 17.52 2.00
CA LYS A 14 1.64 18.66 1.67
C LYS A 14 1.12 18.59 0.23
N GLU A 15 1.95 18.10 -0.70
CA GLU A 15 1.53 17.89 -2.08
C GLU A 15 0.58 16.71 -2.24
N TYR A 16 0.65 15.69 -1.37
CA TYR A 16 -0.17 14.49 -1.46
C TYR A 16 -1.67 14.79 -1.48
N ASP A 17 -2.12 15.78 -0.71
CA ASP A 17 -3.51 16.23 -0.64
C ASP A 17 -4.03 16.77 -1.99
N ASN A 18 -3.14 17.19 -2.89
CA ASN A 18 -3.47 17.65 -4.24
C ASN A 18 -3.39 16.54 -5.30
N THR A 19 -3.11 15.29 -4.89
CA THR A 19 -2.98 14.16 -5.80
C THR A 19 -4.27 13.34 -5.90
N SER A 20 -4.31 12.42 -6.86
CA SER A 20 -5.36 11.39 -6.95
C SER A 20 -5.02 10.13 -6.13
N GLY A 21 -4.14 10.24 -5.14
CA GLY A 21 -3.82 9.14 -4.24
C GLY A 21 -5.02 8.71 -3.41
N LEU A 22 -4.94 7.55 -2.76
CA LEU A 22 -5.98 7.12 -1.82
C LEU A 22 -6.07 8.09 -0.64
N TYR A 23 -7.27 8.19 -0.05
CA TYR A 23 -7.53 9.05 1.11
C TYR A 23 -7.07 8.37 2.42
N PRO A 24 -6.04 8.89 3.12
CA PRO A 24 -5.48 8.23 4.30
C PRO A 24 -6.48 8.09 5.46
N GLY A 25 -7.34 9.09 5.67
CA GLY A 25 -8.38 9.05 6.70
C GLY A 25 -9.39 7.92 6.46
N ALA A 26 -9.89 7.77 5.23
CA ALA A 26 -10.80 6.69 4.88
C ALA A 26 -10.15 5.31 5.00
N LEU A 27 -8.85 5.21 4.68
CA LEU A 27 -8.09 3.97 4.87
C LEU A 27 -7.98 3.60 6.35
N ALA A 28 -7.71 4.57 7.22
CA ALA A 28 -7.64 4.37 8.67
C ALA A 28 -9.00 3.94 9.26
N GLU A 29 -10.10 4.57 8.85
CA GLU A 29 -11.45 4.19 9.31
C GLU A 29 -11.81 2.73 8.97
N LEU A 30 -11.41 2.25 7.78
CA LEU A 30 -11.59 0.86 7.39
C LEU A 30 -10.69 -0.08 8.20
N GLY A 31 -9.46 0.36 8.50
CA GLY A 31 -8.53 -0.34 9.39
C GLY A 31 -9.11 -0.57 10.78
N GLU A 32 -9.70 0.46 11.38
CA GLU A 32 -10.35 0.37 12.69
C GLU A 32 -11.50 -0.65 12.70
N LYS A 33 -12.36 -0.62 11.67
CA LYS A 33 -13.42 -1.64 11.52
C LYS A 33 -12.85 -3.04 11.41
N TYR A 34 -11.75 -3.20 10.68
CA TYR A 34 -11.08 -4.49 10.52
C TYR A 34 -10.49 -4.95 11.86
N HIS A 35 -9.81 -4.10 12.63
CA HIS A 35 -9.35 -4.46 13.98
C HIS A 35 -10.48 -4.91 14.90
N GLN A 36 -11.62 -4.20 14.88
CA GLN A 36 -12.79 -4.53 15.70
C GLN A 36 -13.38 -5.90 15.40
N LYS A 37 -13.41 -6.29 14.13
CA LYS A 37 -13.98 -7.57 13.69
C LYS A 37 -12.97 -8.70 13.57
N SER A 38 -11.69 -8.36 13.41
CA SER A 38 -10.60 -9.27 13.01
C SER A 38 -10.79 -9.94 11.64
N TYR A 39 -11.75 -9.51 10.83
CA TYR A 39 -11.99 -9.94 9.45
C TYR A 39 -12.67 -8.79 8.67
N LEU A 40 -12.63 -8.85 7.33
CA LEU A 40 -13.41 -7.95 6.46
C LEU A 40 -14.63 -8.69 5.92
N SER A 41 -15.77 -8.02 5.84
CA SER A 41 -16.84 -8.45 4.95
C SER A 41 -16.45 -8.20 3.49
N ARG A 42 -17.20 -8.79 2.54
CA ARG A 42 -16.96 -8.54 1.12
C ARG A 42 -17.17 -7.07 0.75
N GLU A 43 -18.12 -6.41 1.37
CA GLU A 43 -18.43 -5.00 1.17
C GLU A 43 -17.30 -4.11 1.71
N GLU A 44 -16.78 -4.39 2.91
CA GLU A 44 -15.63 -3.66 3.48
C GLU A 44 -14.35 -3.88 2.64
N LEU A 45 -14.12 -5.12 2.17
CA LEU A 45 -13.02 -5.41 1.26
C LEU A 45 -13.17 -4.66 -0.07
N TYR A 46 -14.40 -4.54 -0.58
CA TYR A 46 -14.67 -3.78 -1.80
C TYR A 46 -14.40 -2.29 -1.60
N GLU A 47 -14.84 -1.71 -0.48
CA GLU A 47 -14.58 -0.30 -0.13
C GLU A 47 -13.08 -0.01 -0.07
N LEU A 48 -12.32 -0.86 0.65
CA LEU A 48 -10.87 -0.73 0.75
C LEU A 48 -10.20 -0.88 -0.62
N ALA A 49 -10.60 -1.88 -1.40
CA ALA A 49 -10.07 -2.07 -2.74
C ALA A 49 -10.38 -0.88 -3.66
N HIS A 50 -11.56 -0.27 -3.51
CA HIS A 50 -12.00 0.85 -4.35
C HIS A 50 -11.27 2.15 -4.02
N LEU A 51 -10.88 2.38 -2.75
CA LEU A 51 -10.01 3.50 -2.37
C LEU A 51 -8.66 3.45 -3.09
N ASN A 52 -8.14 2.25 -3.34
CA ASN A 52 -6.82 2.06 -3.96
C ASN A 52 -6.90 1.89 -5.49
N SER A 53 -7.89 1.16 -6.00
CA SER A 53 -8.07 0.91 -7.43
C SER A 53 -9.54 0.70 -7.79
N THR A 54 -10.13 1.68 -8.49
CA THR A 54 -11.53 1.61 -8.92
C THR A 54 -11.79 0.47 -9.91
N ARG A 55 -10.84 0.19 -10.81
CA ARG A 55 -11.03 -0.78 -11.90
C ARG A 55 -11.04 -2.22 -11.41
N SER A 56 -10.09 -2.60 -10.54
CA SER A 56 -10.01 -3.99 -10.07
C SER A 56 -10.99 -4.30 -8.94
N SER A 57 -11.45 -3.29 -8.18
CA SER A 57 -12.31 -3.51 -7.01
C SER A 57 -13.63 -4.18 -7.35
N TYR A 58 -14.20 -3.99 -8.54
CA TYR A 58 -15.44 -4.67 -8.95
C TYR A 58 -15.33 -6.20 -8.98
N HIS A 59 -14.13 -6.75 -9.14
CA HIS A 59 -13.92 -8.19 -9.05
C HIS A 59 -14.05 -8.72 -7.62
N VAL A 60 -13.94 -7.88 -6.60
CA VAL A 60 -14.15 -8.28 -5.19
C VAL A 60 -15.55 -8.85 -4.99
N LYS A 61 -16.56 -8.29 -5.68
CA LYS A 61 -17.96 -8.75 -5.63
C LYS A 61 -18.16 -10.18 -6.12
N LYS A 62 -17.19 -10.75 -6.84
CA LYS A 62 -17.22 -12.14 -7.33
C LYS A 62 -16.74 -13.15 -6.29
N ASN A 63 -16.10 -12.71 -5.20
CA ASN A 63 -15.73 -13.61 -4.12
C ASN A 63 -16.98 -14.01 -3.31
N PRO A 64 -17.08 -15.29 -2.89
CA PRO A 64 -18.03 -15.70 -1.86
C PRO A 64 -17.78 -14.94 -0.55
N GLU A 65 -18.85 -14.53 0.15
CA GLU A 65 -18.74 -13.76 1.41
C GLU A 65 -17.97 -14.54 2.48
N ASP A 66 -18.34 -15.80 2.70
CA ASP A 66 -17.69 -16.71 3.65
C ASP A 66 -16.18 -16.86 3.38
N ARG A 67 -15.78 -16.89 2.10
CA ARG A 67 -14.38 -16.96 1.70
C ARG A 67 -13.63 -15.68 2.05
N VAL A 68 -14.23 -14.51 1.83
CA VAL A 68 -13.61 -13.23 2.18
C VAL A 68 -13.40 -13.16 3.69
N GLU A 69 -14.44 -13.42 4.48
CA GLU A 69 -14.35 -13.38 5.94
C GLU A 69 -13.31 -14.38 6.46
N LYS A 70 -13.32 -15.62 5.94
CA LYS A 70 -12.39 -16.66 6.37
C LYS A 70 -10.93 -16.32 6.05
N LEU A 71 -10.62 -15.90 4.82
CA LEU A 71 -9.25 -15.62 4.41
C LEU A 71 -8.69 -14.36 5.05
N THR A 72 -9.52 -13.32 5.17
CA THR A 72 -9.12 -12.08 5.87
C THR A 72 -8.94 -12.32 7.36
N GLY A 73 -9.83 -13.11 7.98
CA GLY A 73 -9.68 -13.55 9.37
C GLY A 73 -8.41 -14.35 9.65
N ILE A 74 -8.06 -15.29 8.76
CA ILE A 74 -6.79 -16.02 8.87
C ILE A 74 -5.60 -15.07 8.72
N ALA A 75 -5.61 -14.21 7.70
CA ALA A 75 -4.53 -13.27 7.44
C ALA A 75 -4.32 -12.27 8.58
N TYR A 76 -5.38 -11.88 9.30
CA TYR A 76 -5.29 -11.00 10.45
C TYR A 76 -4.50 -11.61 11.62
N GLN A 77 -4.51 -12.95 11.76
CA GLN A 77 -3.84 -13.67 12.85
C GLN A 77 -2.38 -14.07 12.53
N ILE A 78 -1.93 -13.84 11.29
CA ILE A 78 -0.60 -14.26 10.83
C ILE A 78 0.42 -13.14 11.06
N ASP A 79 1.49 -13.44 11.77
CA ASP A 79 2.66 -12.55 11.91
C ASP A 79 3.73 -12.86 10.86
N ASP A 80 3.33 -12.78 9.58
CA ASP A 80 4.24 -12.88 8.45
C ASP A 80 3.71 -12.07 7.27
N THR A 81 4.48 -11.08 6.81
CA THR A 81 4.05 -10.16 5.76
C THR A 81 3.82 -10.87 4.43
N PHE A 82 4.68 -11.84 4.08
CA PHE A 82 4.54 -12.58 2.82
C PHE A 82 3.25 -13.40 2.78
N ALA A 83 2.98 -14.17 3.84
CA ALA A 83 1.79 -15.01 3.96
C ALA A 83 0.51 -14.17 3.94
N ARG A 84 0.49 -13.02 4.62
CA ARG A 84 -0.64 -12.08 4.57
C ARG A 84 -0.89 -11.57 3.15
N LEU A 85 0.16 -11.13 2.45
CA LEU A 85 0.04 -10.69 1.05
C LEU A 85 -0.46 -11.81 0.14
N ALA A 86 0.04 -13.03 0.32
CA ALA A 86 -0.38 -14.19 -0.47
C ALA A 86 -1.86 -14.52 -0.23
N LEU A 87 -2.33 -14.47 1.02
CA LEU A 87 -3.74 -14.68 1.36
C LEU A 87 -4.63 -13.59 0.78
N TYR A 88 -4.29 -12.31 1.00
CA TYR A 88 -5.08 -11.21 0.46
C TYR A 88 -5.12 -11.24 -1.08
N SER A 89 -3.98 -11.45 -1.74
CA SER A 89 -3.91 -11.48 -3.21
C SER A 89 -4.51 -12.74 -3.85
N SER A 90 -4.89 -13.74 -3.06
CA SER A 90 -5.69 -14.88 -3.53
C SER A 90 -7.16 -14.55 -3.79
N LEU A 91 -7.65 -13.42 -3.25
CA LEU A 91 -9.02 -12.94 -3.46
C LEU A 91 -9.14 -12.18 -4.78
N MET A 92 -10.23 -12.41 -5.51
CA MET A 92 -10.47 -11.75 -6.79
C MET A 92 -10.54 -10.23 -6.62
N GLY A 93 -9.82 -9.50 -7.47
CA GLY A 93 -9.76 -8.02 -7.43
C GLY A 93 -8.69 -7.45 -6.50
N ILE A 94 -7.96 -8.29 -5.78
CA ILE A 94 -6.90 -7.87 -4.86
C ILE A 94 -5.53 -8.18 -5.46
N GLY A 95 -4.89 -7.17 -6.04
CA GLY A 95 -3.46 -7.22 -6.40
C GLY A 95 -2.57 -6.85 -5.21
N ILE A 96 -1.25 -6.96 -5.38
CA ILE A 96 -0.28 -6.55 -4.34
C ILE A 96 -0.45 -5.08 -3.89
N PRO A 97 -0.69 -4.10 -4.78
CA PRO A 97 -1.03 -2.74 -4.35
C PRO A 97 -2.20 -2.69 -3.36
N THR A 98 -3.30 -3.36 -3.68
CA THR A 98 -4.48 -3.40 -2.80
C THR A 98 -4.20 -4.18 -1.51
N ALA A 99 -3.49 -5.30 -1.59
CA ALA A 99 -3.08 -6.06 -0.40
C ALA A 99 -2.18 -5.21 0.53
N SER A 100 -1.31 -4.36 -0.03
CA SER A 100 -0.51 -3.42 0.75
C SER A 100 -1.34 -2.32 1.40
N ALA A 101 -2.42 -1.87 0.75
CA ALA A 101 -3.38 -0.96 1.36
C ALA A 101 -4.07 -1.60 2.58
N ILE A 102 -4.44 -2.89 2.48
CA ILE A 102 -5.00 -3.65 3.60
C ILE A 102 -4.01 -3.75 4.77
N LEU A 103 -2.72 -4.02 4.48
CA LEU A 103 -1.69 -4.03 5.53
C LEU A 103 -1.52 -2.65 6.16
N THR A 104 -1.51 -1.59 5.35
CA THR A 104 -1.33 -0.21 5.80
C THR A 104 -2.50 0.29 6.63
N SER A 105 -3.73 -0.13 6.33
CA SER A 105 -4.88 0.20 7.17
C SER A 105 -4.79 -0.43 8.56
N LEU A 106 -4.14 -1.59 8.68
CA LEU A 106 -4.00 -2.32 9.95
C LEU A 106 -2.76 -1.89 10.76
N ASP A 107 -1.71 -1.42 10.09
CA ASP A 107 -0.47 -1.03 10.76
C ASP A 107 0.28 0.00 9.90
N PRO A 108 -0.13 1.28 9.96
CA PRO A 108 0.50 2.35 9.19
C PRO A 108 1.94 2.66 9.67
N GLU A 109 2.31 2.19 10.87
CA GLU A 109 3.66 2.36 11.40
C GLU A 109 4.67 1.53 10.62
N ASN A 110 4.31 0.27 10.33
CA ASN A 110 5.21 -0.67 9.66
C ASN A 110 4.88 -0.95 8.20
N HIS A 111 3.76 -0.45 7.67
CA HIS A 111 3.35 -0.69 6.29
C HIS A 111 3.07 0.60 5.54
N CYS A 112 3.27 0.55 4.22
CA CYS A 112 2.88 1.60 3.30
C CYS A 112 2.14 1.01 2.10
N VAL A 113 1.28 1.81 1.47
CA VAL A 113 0.66 1.42 0.22
C VAL A 113 1.68 1.55 -0.90
N ILE A 114 1.74 0.55 -1.77
CA ILE A 114 2.61 0.57 -2.95
C ILE A 114 1.80 0.71 -4.24
N ASP A 115 2.40 1.37 -5.21
CA ASP A 115 1.96 1.41 -6.59
C ASP A 115 3.14 1.71 -7.53
N THR A 116 2.84 1.92 -8.81
CA THR A 116 3.81 2.29 -9.83
C THR A 116 4.54 3.60 -9.52
N ARG A 117 3.89 4.54 -8.82
CA ARG A 117 4.47 5.84 -8.48
C ARG A 117 5.48 5.73 -7.34
N VAL A 118 5.15 4.98 -6.29
CA VAL A 118 6.09 4.68 -5.20
C VAL A 118 7.32 3.95 -5.75
N TRP A 119 7.13 2.95 -6.62
CA TRP A 119 8.24 2.27 -7.28
C TRP A 119 9.09 3.22 -8.10
N ALA A 120 8.48 4.06 -8.93
CA ALA A 120 9.18 4.99 -9.80
C ALA A 120 10.04 5.97 -9.00
N THR A 121 9.57 6.48 -7.86
CA THR A 121 10.39 7.31 -6.96
C THR A 121 11.59 6.53 -6.42
N LEU A 122 11.39 5.31 -5.92
CA LEU A 122 12.51 4.50 -5.40
C LEU A 122 13.51 4.12 -6.49
N TRP A 123 13.05 3.87 -7.72
CA TRP A 123 13.90 3.65 -8.89
C TRP A 123 14.71 4.91 -9.24
N ARG A 124 14.10 6.10 -9.29
CA ARG A 124 14.81 7.38 -9.50
C ARG A 124 15.88 7.66 -8.45
N LEU A 125 15.63 7.28 -7.20
CA LEU A 125 16.61 7.36 -6.11
C LEU A 125 17.73 6.32 -6.23
N GLY A 126 17.59 5.33 -7.12
CA GLY A 126 18.59 4.30 -7.40
C GLY A 126 18.50 3.07 -6.49
N TYR A 127 17.35 2.81 -5.87
CA TYR A 127 17.13 1.58 -5.08
C TYR A 127 16.80 0.36 -5.95
N PHE A 128 16.34 0.60 -7.18
CA PHE A 128 16.02 -0.44 -8.15
C PHE A 128 16.72 -0.14 -9.48
N GLU A 129 17.13 -1.18 -10.20
CA GLU A 129 17.79 -1.05 -11.50
C GLU A 129 16.80 -0.81 -12.65
N LYS A 130 15.55 -1.24 -12.49
CA LYS A 130 14.53 -1.24 -13.54
C LYS A 130 13.22 -0.64 -13.05
N GLU A 131 12.53 0.06 -13.95
CA GLU A 131 11.13 0.43 -13.74
C GLU A 131 10.21 -0.79 -13.74
N LYS A 132 9.07 -0.65 -13.07
CA LYS A 132 8.08 -1.72 -12.92
C LYS A 132 6.71 -1.13 -12.64
N GLU A 133 5.69 -1.75 -13.22
CA GLU A 133 4.28 -1.32 -13.08
C GLU A 133 3.38 -2.45 -12.55
N SER A 134 3.94 -3.64 -12.32
CA SER A 134 3.24 -4.78 -11.74
C SER A 134 4.08 -5.41 -10.63
N PHE A 135 3.44 -5.79 -9.52
CA PHE A 135 4.15 -6.16 -8.31
C PHE A 135 3.77 -7.56 -7.83
N LYS A 136 4.77 -8.27 -7.31
CA LYS A 136 4.66 -9.52 -6.56
C LYS A 136 4.94 -9.25 -5.08
N ALA A 137 4.62 -10.20 -4.21
CA ALA A 137 4.89 -10.07 -2.77
C ALA A 137 6.37 -9.76 -2.48
N ASP A 138 7.31 -10.40 -3.20
CA ASP A 138 8.75 -10.12 -3.03
C ASP A 138 9.15 -8.69 -3.39
N ASP A 139 8.45 -8.05 -4.32
CA ASP A 139 8.70 -6.64 -4.63
C ASP A 139 8.26 -5.76 -3.46
N TYR A 140 7.08 -6.05 -2.88
CA TYR A 140 6.61 -5.36 -1.69
C TYR A 140 7.59 -5.50 -0.52
N LEU A 141 8.10 -6.71 -0.26
CA LEU A 141 9.05 -6.94 0.83
C LEU A 141 10.32 -6.10 0.67
N LYS A 142 10.83 -5.93 -0.56
CA LYS A 142 11.97 -5.05 -0.84
C LYS A 142 11.62 -3.58 -0.62
N ILE A 143 10.46 -3.14 -1.12
CA ILE A 143 10.00 -1.76 -0.96
C ILE A 143 9.83 -1.43 0.52
N ILE A 144 9.15 -2.27 1.29
CA ILE A 144 8.83 -1.97 2.68
C ILE A 144 10.08 -1.99 3.57
N ASP A 145 11.08 -2.82 3.27
CA ASP A 145 12.38 -2.77 3.95
C ASP A 145 13.07 -1.41 3.75
N ILE A 146 13.05 -0.87 2.53
CA ILE A 146 13.59 0.47 2.23
C ILE A 146 12.79 1.56 2.95
N VAL A 147 11.45 1.50 2.86
CA VAL A 147 10.55 2.49 3.46
C VAL A 147 10.66 2.50 4.98
N ARG A 148 10.77 1.34 5.64
CA ARG A 148 10.98 1.25 7.10
C ARG A 148 12.31 1.88 7.53
N LYS A 149 13.37 1.70 6.75
CA LYS A 149 14.67 2.36 7.01
C LYS A 149 14.57 3.87 6.86
N MET A 150 13.86 4.34 5.82
CA MET A 150 13.57 5.76 5.64
C MET A 150 12.75 6.35 6.79
N ALA A 151 11.71 5.63 7.24
CA ALA A 151 10.87 6.03 8.36
C ALA A 151 11.69 6.13 9.65
N ALA A 152 12.52 5.13 9.94
CA ALA A 152 13.39 5.08 11.13
C ALA A 152 14.43 6.22 11.20
N GLU A 153 14.85 6.78 10.06
CA GLU A 153 15.74 7.94 9.99
C GLU A 153 14.97 9.28 9.95
N SER A 154 13.66 9.26 10.14
CA SER A 154 12.79 10.44 10.05
C SER A 154 11.78 10.53 11.20
N LYS A 155 10.97 11.59 11.21
CA LYS A 155 9.84 11.75 12.14
C LYS A 155 8.52 11.14 11.61
N TYR A 156 8.56 10.51 10.44
CA TYR A 156 7.38 10.02 9.72
C TYR A 156 7.30 8.50 9.77
N ASN A 157 6.08 7.98 9.82
CA ASN A 157 5.85 6.55 9.78
C ASN A 157 5.92 5.98 8.35
N SER A 158 5.89 4.64 8.22
CA SER A 158 6.01 3.98 6.91
C SER A 158 4.92 4.42 5.93
N ALA A 159 3.67 4.56 6.39
CA ALA A 159 2.57 5.01 5.55
C ALA A 159 2.81 6.43 4.99
N GLN A 160 3.21 7.37 5.86
CA GLN A 160 3.52 8.75 5.48
C GLN A 160 4.70 8.84 4.51
N VAL A 161 5.76 8.05 4.73
CA VAL A 161 6.86 7.95 3.76
C VAL A 161 6.33 7.44 2.41
N GLY A 162 5.48 6.42 2.39
CA GLY A 162 4.82 5.93 1.16
C GLY A 162 4.02 7.01 0.43
N TYR A 163 3.21 7.78 1.14
CA TYR A 163 2.44 8.90 0.56
C TYR A 163 3.35 9.98 -0.02
N ALA A 164 4.43 10.34 0.68
CA ALA A 164 5.41 11.28 0.16
C ALA A 164 6.10 10.77 -1.12
N LEU A 165 6.47 9.48 -1.16
CA LEU A 165 7.09 8.85 -2.34
C LEU A 165 6.13 8.86 -3.55
N PHE A 166 4.83 8.61 -3.31
CA PHE A 166 3.79 8.72 -4.34
C PHE A 166 3.70 10.17 -4.87
N ALA A 167 3.57 11.15 -3.98
CA ALA A 167 3.43 12.55 -4.37
C ALA A 167 4.67 13.10 -5.09
N TYR A 168 5.86 12.66 -4.69
CA TYR A 168 7.10 12.99 -5.41
C TYR A 168 7.00 12.63 -6.89
N ASP A 169 6.56 11.41 -7.19
CA ASP A 169 6.39 10.96 -8.57
C ASP A 169 5.32 11.76 -9.31
N VAL A 170 4.20 12.08 -8.67
CA VAL A 170 3.15 12.92 -9.27
C VAL A 170 3.71 14.28 -9.69
N VAL A 171 4.56 14.89 -8.86
CA VAL A 171 5.14 16.21 -9.12
C VAL A 171 6.23 16.18 -10.20
N HIS A 172 7.02 15.10 -10.29
CA HIS A 172 8.22 15.05 -11.15
C HIS A 172 8.07 14.19 -12.41
N ARG A 173 6.98 13.44 -12.56
CA ARG A 173 6.78 12.59 -13.74
C ARG A 173 6.49 13.46 -14.95
N GLU A 174 7.25 13.24 -16.01
CA GLU A 174 6.92 13.70 -17.36
C GLU A 174 6.07 12.62 -18.07
N GLY A 175 4.89 13.00 -18.56
CA GLY A 175 3.96 12.08 -19.25
C GLY A 175 3.02 11.29 -18.33
N ASN A 176 2.15 10.48 -18.95
CA ASN A 176 1.18 9.63 -18.24
C ASN A 176 1.78 8.27 -17.87
N LEU A 177 1.18 7.58 -16.90
CA LEU A 177 1.36 6.13 -16.72
C LEU A 177 0.91 5.47 -18.03
N HIS A 178 1.84 4.82 -18.73
CA HIS A 178 1.62 4.28 -20.08
C HIS A 178 0.71 3.05 -20.08
#